data_AF-A0A962VPY9-F1
#
_entry.id   AF-A0A962VPY9-F1
#
_cell.length_a   1.000
_cell.length_b   1.000
_cell.length_c   1.000
_cell.angle_alpha   90.00
_cell.angle_beta   90.00
_cell.angle_gamma   90.00
#
_symmetry.space_group_name_H-M   'P 1'
#
loop_
_entity.id
_entity.type
_entity.pdbx_description
1 polymer ?
#
loop_
_entity_poly.entity_id
_entity_poly.type
_entity_poly.pdbx_seq_one_letter_code
_entity_poly.pdbx_strand_id
1 'polypeptide(L)'
;MLPAPVVAGARDAEYWLRQHQGPADFTDLLVVAQVHERLRKDQLSGLPPLEKISAFKRVLGEDATPERSLQVLHDAKTQADEMRSVLRA
;
A
#
# COMPACT_ATOMS: atom_id res chain seq x y z
N MET A 1 14.68 -2.58 19.87
CA MET A 1 13.37 -3.25 19.64
C MET A 1 12.72 -2.59 18.43
N LEU A 2 12.11 -3.33 17.51
CA LEU A 2 11.44 -2.72 16.34
C LEU A 2 10.17 -1.97 16.76
N PRO A 3 9.78 -0.89 16.07
CA PRO A 3 8.53 -0.18 16.35
C PRO A 3 7.30 -1.08 16.16
N ALA A 4 6.30 -0.95 17.04
CA ALA A 4 5.09 -1.77 16.99
C ALA A 4 4.37 -1.77 15.62
N PRO A 5 4.25 -0.64 14.89
CA PRO A 5 3.64 -0.63 13.56
C PRO A 5 4.41 -1.47 12.53
N VAL A 6 5.74 -1.53 12.64
CA VAL A 6 6.60 -2.32 11.74
C VAL A 6 6.39 -3.81 12.00
N VAL A 7 6.29 -4.22 13.27
CA VAL A 7 6.02 -5.61 13.64
C VAL A 7 4.62 -6.04 13.19
N ALA A 8 3.61 -5.19 13.41
CA ALA A 8 2.24 -5.45 12.95
C ALA A 8 2.17 -5.54 11.41
N GLY A 9 2.84 -4.61 10.71
CA GLY A 9 2.94 -4.64 9.25
C GLY A 9 3.56 -5.93 8.74
N ALA A 10 4.70 -6.35 9.29
CA ALA A 10 5.35 -7.59 8.88
C ALA A 10 4.48 -8.83 9.10
N ARG A 11 3.69 -8.87 10.18
CA ARG A 11 2.79 -9.99 10.49
C ARG A 11 1.55 -10.03 9.61
N ASP A 12 0.98 -8.86 9.32
CA ASP A 12 -0.39 -8.76 8.80
C ASP A 12 -0.45 -8.34 7.31
N ALA A 13 0.69 -8.03 6.65
CA ALA A 13 0.72 -7.48 5.29
C ALA A 13 0.16 -8.41 4.20
N GLU A 14 0.20 -9.73 4.39
CA GLU A 14 -0.39 -10.69 3.44
C GLU A 14 -1.84 -11.07 3.80
N TYR A 15 -2.39 -10.49 4.87
CA TYR A 15 -3.79 -10.69 5.21
C TYR A 15 -4.68 -9.78 4.34
N TRP A 16 -4.88 -10.16 3.07
CA TRP A 16 -5.53 -9.33 2.05
C TRP A 16 -6.92 -8.80 2.43
N LEU A 17 -7.69 -9.59 3.18
CA LEU A 17 -9.03 -9.25 3.64
C LEU A 17 -9.04 -8.68 5.07
N ARG A 18 -7.89 -8.19 5.56
CA ARG A 18 -7.77 -7.56 6.87
C ARG A 18 -8.81 -6.47 7.03
N GLN A 19 -9.54 -6.56 8.14
CA GLN A 19 -10.48 -5.54 8.58
C GLN A 19 -9.99 -4.96 9.90
N HIS A 20 -10.04 -3.63 10.00
CA HIS A 20 -9.90 -2.94 11.27
C HIS A 20 -10.72 -1.64 11.26
N GLN A 21 -10.82 -0.97 12.40
CA GLN A 21 -11.44 0.35 12.51
C GLN A 21 -10.37 1.44 12.53
N GLY A 22 -10.77 2.66 12.14
CA GLY A 22 -9.90 3.83 12.15
C GLY A 22 -9.27 4.18 10.80
N PRO A 23 -8.38 5.19 10.77
CA PRO A 23 -7.70 5.64 9.56
C PRO A 23 -6.73 4.57 9.02
N ALA A 24 -6.21 4.80 7.82
CA ALA A 24 -5.19 3.94 7.22
C ALA A 24 -3.96 3.80 8.15
N ASP A 25 -3.50 2.57 8.36
CA ASP A 25 -2.29 2.29 9.11
C ASP A 25 -1.14 1.81 8.20
N PHE A 26 0.03 1.57 8.80
CA PHE A 26 1.21 1.13 8.05
C PHE A 26 1.00 -0.23 7.35
N THR A 27 0.16 -1.10 7.91
CA THR A 27 -0.18 -2.39 7.30
C THR A 27 -1.01 -2.19 6.04
N ASP A 28 -1.96 -1.25 6.03
CA ASP A 28 -2.74 -0.94 4.82
C ASP A 28 -1.85 -0.49 3.67
N LEU A 29 -0.85 0.35 3.94
CA LEU A 29 0.12 0.78 2.94
C LEU A 29 0.93 -0.40 2.38
N LEU A 30 1.37 -1.32 3.24
CA LEU A 30 2.09 -2.53 2.80
C LEU A 30 1.21 -3.45 1.94
N VAL A 31 -0.06 -3.65 2.32
CA VAL A 31 -1.02 -4.42 1.52
C VAL A 31 -1.15 -3.83 0.12
N VAL A 32 -1.40 -2.51 0.02
CA VAL A 32 -1.53 -1.83 -1.28
C VAL A 32 -0.25 -1.98 -2.11
N ALA A 33 0.92 -1.74 -1.52
CA ALA A 33 2.20 -1.86 -2.22
C ALA A 33 2.48 -3.29 -2.72
N GLN A 34 2.19 -4.30 -1.90
CA GLN A 34 2.39 -5.71 -2.28
C GLN A 34 1.44 -6.13 -3.40
N VAL A 35 0.15 -5.77 -3.30
CA VAL A 35 -0.81 -6.05 -4.37
C VAL A 35 -0.35 -5.39 -5.67
N HIS A 36 0.14 -4.14 -5.59
CA HIS A 36 0.68 -3.42 -6.75
C HIS A 36 1.84 -4.16 -7.42
N GLU A 37 2.83 -4.60 -6.63
CA GLU A 37 3.97 -5.35 -7.14
C GLU A 37 3.57 -6.68 -7.77
N ARG A 38 2.54 -7.34 -7.23
CA ARG A 38 1.98 -8.58 -7.77
C ARG A 38 1.24 -8.35 -9.09
N LEU A 39 0.46 -7.28 -9.21
CA LEU A 39 -0.16 -6.87 -10.47
C LEU A 39 0.90 -6.60 -11.53
N ARG A 40 1.97 -5.86 -11.19
CA ARG A 40 3.09 -5.56 -12.10
C ARG A 40 3.80 -6.81 -12.63
N LYS A 41 3.87 -7.86 -11.80
CA LYS A 41 4.50 -9.16 -12.14
C LYS A 41 3.53 -10.18 -12.75
N ASP A 42 2.26 -9.82 -12.96
CA ASP A 42 1.18 -10.74 -13.38
C ASP A 42 1.00 -11.94 -12.43
N GLN A 43 1.23 -11.73 -11.13
CA GLN A 43 1.16 -12.76 -10.08
C GLN A 43 -0.18 -12.73 -9.35
N LEU A 44 -1.26 -13.02 -10.07
CA LEU A 44 -2.64 -12.89 -9.57
C LEU A 44 -3.11 -14.04 -8.68
N SER A 45 -2.41 -15.19 -8.70
CA SER A 45 -2.84 -16.40 -7.98
C SER A 45 -2.99 -16.17 -6.47
N GLY A 46 -4.20 -16.34 -5.93
CA GLY A 46 -4.46 -16.16 -4.49
C GLY A 46 -4.64 -14.71 -4.04
N LEU A 47 -4.63 -13.73 -4.96
CA LEU A 47 -5.16 -12.40 -4.65
C LEU A 47 -6.69 -12.43 -4.70
N PRO A 48 -7.38 -11.88 -3.69
CA PRO A 48 -8.80 -11.65 -3.81
C PRO A 48 -9.06 -10.54 -4.85
N PRO A 49 -10.31 -10.44 -5.35
CA PRO A 49 -10.73 -9.28 -6.13
C PRO A 49 -10.40 -7.97 -5.41
N LEU A 50 -9.87 -6.98 -6.15
CA LEU A 50 -9.30 -5.75 -5.58
C LEU A 50 -10.32 -4.96 -4.76
N GLU A 51 -11.59 -4.96 -5.18
CA GLU A 51 -12.70 -4.31 -4.48
C GLU A 51 -12.98 -4.90 -3.08
N LYS A 52 -12.48 -6.11 -2.80
CA LYS A 52 -12.58 -6.75 -1.48
C LYS A 52 -11.41 -6.40 -0.56
N ILE A 53 -10.34 -5.81 -1.08
CA ILE A 53 -9.16 -5.44 -0.31
C ILE A 53 -9.38 -4.07 0.32
N SER A 54 -9.85 -4.05 1.58
CA SER A 54 -10.28 -2.81 2.25
C SER A 54 -9.19 -1.75 2.39
N ALA A 55 -7.91 -2.15 2.33
CA ALA A 55 -6.76 -1.26 2.37
C ALA A 55 -6.75 -0.24 1.21
N PHE A 56 -7.20 -0.62 0.01
CA PHE A 56 -7.26 0.31 -1.13
C PHE A 56 -8.17 1.50 -0.83
N LYS A 57 -9.36 1.25 -0.30
CA LYS A 57 -10.30 2.29 0.09
C LYS A 57 -9.74 3.18 1.21
N ARG A 58 -9.03 2.62 2.18
CA ARG A 58 -8.43 3.39 3.30
C ARG A 58 -7.29 4.30 2.83
N VAL A 59 -6.41 3.79 1.97
CA VAL A 59 -5.20 4.50 1.53
C VAL A 59 -5.51 5.50 0.42
N LEU A 60 -6.41 5.16 -0.51
CA LEU A 60 -6.65 5.93 -1.73
C LEU A 60 -7.99 6.68 -1.74
N GLY A 61 -8.88 6.40 -0.78
CA GLY A 61 -10.21 7.01 -0.69
C GLY A 61 -11.28 6.25 -1.46
N GLU A 62 -12.45 6.87 -1.62
CA GLU A 62 -13.63 6.25 -2.26
C GLU A 62 -13.43 5.97 -3.77
N ASP A 63 -12.54 6.70 -4.43
CA ASP A 63 -12.21 6.53 -5.86
C ASP A 63 -11.03 5.56 -6.08
N ALA A 64 -10.86 4.59 -5.19
CA ALA A 64 -9.75 3.64 -5.24
C ALA A 64 -9.85 2.69 -6.44
N THR A 65 -9.31 3.12 -7.59
CA THR A 65 -9.10 2.26 -8.76
C THR A 65 -7.63 1.82 -8.85
N PRO A 66 -7.33 0.72 -9.57
CA PRO A 66 -5.94 0.32 -9.87
C PRO A 66 -5.12 1.45 -10.50
N GLU A 67 -5.73 2.24 -11.38
CA GLU A 67 -5.12 3.38 -12.07
C GLU A 67 -4.83 4.52 -11.09
N ARG A 68 -5.75 4.80 -10.16
CA ARG A 68 -5.51 5.80 -9.10
C ARG A 68 -4.37 5.36 -8.17
N SER A 69 -4.28 4.05 -7.91
CA SER A 69 -3.17 3.46 -7.15
C SER A 69 -1.83 3.69 -7.85
N LEU A 70 -1.77 3.54 -9.19
CA LEU A 70 -0.59 3.86 -9.99
C LEU A 70 -0.19 5.32 -9.87
N GLN A 71 -1.16 6.23 -9.95
CA GLN A 71 -0.91 7.67 -9.81
C GLN A 71 -0.33 8.00 -8.43
N VAL A 72 -0.92 7.48 -7.36
CA VAL A 72 -0.43 7.76 -5.99
C VAL A 72 0.99 7.22 -5.77
N LEU A 73 1.31 6.03 -6.30
CA LEU A 73 2.68 5.50 -6.21
C LEU A 73 3.67 6.35 -7.03
N HIS A 74 3.25 6.83 -8.21
CA HIS A 74 4.06 7.74 -9.02
C HIS A 74 4.34 9.06 -8.28
N ASP A 75 3.30 9.67 -7.71
CA ASP A 75 3.39 10.93 -6.97
C ASP A 75 4.29 10.78 -5.74
N ALA A 76 4.14 9.68 -4.99
CA ALA A 76 4.96 9.36 -3.82
C ALA A 76 6.44 9.13 -4.19
N LYS A 77 6.71 8.48 -5.34
CA LYS A 77 8.08 8.32 -5.85
C LYS A 77 8.70 9.67 -6.19
N THR A 78 7.96 10.55 -6.87
CA THR A 78 8.41 11.89 -7.22
C THR A 78 8.76 12.69 -5.97
N GLN A 79 7.89 12.73 -4.95
CA GLN A 79 8.19 13.39 -3.67
C GLN A 79 9.42 12.81 -2.97
N ALA A 80 9.57 11.49 -2.94
CA ALA A 80 10.72 10.86 -2.30
C ALA A 80 12.04 11.17 -3.04
N ASP A 81 12.01 11.24 -4.37
CA ASP A 81 13.16 11.61 -5.19
C ASP A 81 13.52 13.10 -5.02
N GLU A 82 12.52 13.99 -4.93
CA GLU A 82 12.72 15.41 -4.60
C GLU A 82 13.36 15.60 -3.22
N MET A 83 12.83 14.94 -2.18
CA MET A 83 13.40 14.99 -0.84
C MET A 83 14.86 14.48 -0.81
N ARG A 84 15.15 13.39 -1.53
CA ARG A 84 16.51 12.86 -1.66
C ARG A 84 17.46 13.84 -2.34
N SER A 85 16.97 14.63 -3.29
CA SER A 85 17.77 15.65 -3.98
C SER A 85 18.24 16.75 -3.01
N VAL A 86 17.34 17.23 -2.14
CA VAL A 86 17.65 18.25 -1.12
C VAL A 86 18.70 17.76 -0.12
N LEU A 87 18.65 16.49 0.28
CA LEU A 87 19.62 15.90 1.23
C LEU A 87 20.99 15.59 0.61
N ARG A 88 21.13 15.66 -0.71
CA ARG A 88 22.39 15.44 -1.44
C ARG A 88 23.10 16.75 -1.83
N ALA A 89 22.45 17.90 -1.61
CA ALA A 89 23.03 19.24 -1.76
C ALA A 89 23.70 19.68 -0.46
#